data_AF-A0A8D8FDP1-F1
#
_entry.id   AF-A0A8D8FDP1-F1
#
_cell.length_a   1.000
_cell.length_b   1.000
_cell.length_c   1.000
_cell.angle_alpha   90.00
_cell.angle_beta   90.00
_cell.angle_gamma   90.00
#
_symmetry.space_group_name_H-M   'P 1'
#
loop_
_entity.id
_entity.type
_entity.pdbx_description
1 polymer ?
#
loop_
_entity_poly.entity_id
_entity_poly.type
_entity_poly.pdbx_seq_one_letter_code
_entity_poly.pdbx_strand_id
1 'polypeptide(L)'
;DYVSHLFSVISCNGFTLSDQRGPQSVGIGLFPNLCLVNHDCWPNCTVILNHGDQSALDASFHSSRRIELRALEPISAGQELTVSYVDFLSVSTDRQRLLQQQYYFDCKCEHCVNGTKDELMTAVKPTED
;
A
#
# COMPACT_ATOMS: atom_id res chain seq x y z
N ASP A 1 23.39 -4.59 -16.01
CA ASP A 1 23.09 -3.30 -15.37
C ASP A 1 21.65 -2.84 -15.60
N TYR A 2 21.25 -2.48 -16.83
CA TYR A 2 19.88 -2.00 -17.11
C TYR A 2 18.77 -3.00 -16.77
N VAL A 3 18.93 -4.27 -17.14
CA VAL A 3 17.93 -5.32 -16.83
C VAL A 3 17.78 -5.51 -15.32
N SER A 4 18.89 -5.58 -14.58
CA SER A 4 18.89 -5.67 -13.12
C SER A 4 18.20 -4.47 -12.48
N HIS A 5 18.44 -3.26 -13.00
CA HIS A 5 17.75 -2.05 -12.56
C HIS A 5 16.23 -2.14 -12.76
N LEU A 6 15.76 -2.63 -13.91
CA LEU A 6 14.32 -2.83 -14.15
C LEU A 6 13.70 -3.80 -13.15
N PHE A 7 14.39 -4.90 -12.83
CA PHE A 7 13.91 -5.82 -11.79
C PHE A 7 13.81 -5.13 -10.42
N SER A 8 14.80 -4.32 -10.04
CA SER A 8 14.75 -3.54 -8.80
C SER A 8 13.58 -2.54 -8.80
N VAL A 9 13.33 -1.87 -9.93
CA VAL A 9 12.16 -0.98 -10.08
C VAL A 9 10.87 -1.77 -9.86
N ILE A 10 10.70 -2.91 -10.52
CA ILE A 10 9.50 -3.75 -10.36
C ILE A 10 9.35 -4.23 -8.92
N SER A 11 10.42 -4.72 -8.29
CA SER A 11 10.38 -5.25 -6.92
C SER A 11 10.03 -4.21 -5.86
N CYS A 12 10.46 -2.95 -6.03
CA CYS A 12 10.23 -1.91 -5.02
C CYS A 12 8.99 -1.05 -5.30
N ASN A 13 8.45 -1.08 -6.52
CA ASN A 13 7.37 -0.17 -6.97
C ASN A 13 6.13 -0.90 -7.49
N GLY A 14 6.14 -2.23 -7.49
CA GLY A 14 5.02 -3.05 -7.95
C GLY A 14 3.84 -3.00 -6.99
N PHE A 15 2.66 -2.64 -7.49
CA PHE A 15 1.41 -2.70 -6.75
C PHE A 15 0.65 -3.98 -7.09
N THR A 16 0.26 -4.72 -6.06
CA THR A 16 -0.62 -5.88 -6.21
C THR A 16 -1.98 -5.44 -6.75
N LEU A 17 -2.42 -6.08 -7.84
CA LEU A 17 -3.73 -5.87 -8.44
C LEU A 17 -4.67 -6.99 -7.99
N SER A 18 -5.83 -6.62 -7.44
CA SER A 18 -6.89 -7.56 -7.09
C SER A 18 -7.85 -7.80 -8.25
N ASP A 19 -8.65 -8.85 -8.20
CA ASP A 19 -9.77 -9.03 -9.12
C ASP A 19 -10.99 -8.17 -8.73
N GLN A 20 -11.96 -8.06 -9.64
CA GLN A 20 -13.20 -7.32 -9.39
C GLN A 20 -14.12 -7.97 -8.35
N ARG A 21 -13.82 -9.21 -7.90
CA ARG A 21 -14.69 -10.05 -7.08
C ARG A 21 -14.23 -10.12 -5.62
N GLY A 22 -13.04 -9.63 -5.28
CA GLY A 22 -12.53 -9.67 -3.91
C GLY A 22 -11.01 -9.52 -3.79
N PRO A 23 -10.42 -10.01 -2.68
CA PRO A 23 -9.03 -9.75 -2.30
C PRO A 23 -8.00 -10.59 -3.06
N GLN A 24 -8.42 -11.43 -4.02
CA GLN A 24 -7.51 -12.31 -4.75
C GLN A 24 -6.56 -11.49 -5.61
N SER A 25 -5.26 -11.59 -5.35
CA SER A 25 -4.21 -11.02 -6.19
C SER A 25 -4.17 -11.73 -7.54
N VAL A 26 -4.24 -10.96 -8.62
CA VAL A 26 -4.21 -11.46 -10.01
C VAL A 26 -3.05 -10.91 -10.83
N GLY A 27 -2.27 -9.98 -10.28
CA GLY A 27 -1.11 -9.43 -10.98
C GLY A 27 -0.41 -8.30 -10.25
N ILE A 28 0.58 -7.71 -10.92
CA ILE A 28 1.36 -6.57 -10.45
C ILE A 28 1.25 -5.45 -11.49
N GLY A 29 0.98 -4.23 -11.03
CA GLY A 29 0.96 -3.02 -11.85
C GLY A 29 2.02 -2.02 -11.42
N LEU A 30 2.56 -1.26 -12.37
CA LEU A 30 3.43 -0.11 -12.11
C LEU A 30 2.67 1.18 -12.40
N PHE A 31 2.59 2.04 -11.39
CA PHE A 31 1.90 3.33 -11.47
C PHE A 31 2.86 4.45 -11.07
N PRO A 32 3.67 4.99 -12.01
CA PRO A 32 4.82 5.84 -11.68
C PRO A 32 4.52 7.00 -10.72
N ASN A 33 3.37 7.66 -10.86
CA ASN A 33 2.98 8.75 -9.97
C ASN A 33 2.69 8.27 -8.54
N LEU A 34 2.09 7.09 -8.40
CA LEU A 34 1.80 6.49 -7.10
C LEU A 34 3.05 5.96 -6.41
N CYS A 35 4.05 5.51 -7.19
CA CYS A 35 5.34 5.06 -6.68
C CYS A 35 6.14 6.16 -5.95
N LEU A 36 5.72 7.43 -6.05
CA LEU A 36 6.30 8.55 -5.32
C LEU A 36 5.72 8.72 -3.90
N VAL A 37 4.64 8.04 -3.57
CA VAL A 37 3.92 8.19 -2.30
C VAL A 37 4.58 7.30 -1.24
N ASN A 38 5.12 7.93 -0.21
CA ASN A 38 5.88 7.26 0.85
C ASN A 38 4.99 6.43 1.79
N HIS A 39 5.66 5.62 2.62
CA HIS A 39 5.01 4.79 3.61
C HIS A 39 4.75 5.52 4.93
N ASP A 40 3.56 5.31 5.49
CA ASP A 40 3.30 5.41 6.93
C ASP A 40 2.45 4.19 7.37
N CYS A 41 2.71 3.62 8.55
CA CYS A 41 1.91 2.52 9.09
C CYS A 41 0.48 2.96 9.46
N TRP A 42 0.28 4.27 9.64
CA TRP A 42 -1.03 4.89 9.85
C TRP A 42 -1.24 6.02 8.84
N PRO A 43 -1.51 5.66 7.58
CA PRO A 43 -1.46 6.61 6.47
C PRO A 43 -2.67 7.54 6.44
N ASN A 44 -2.51 8.68 5.77
CA ASN A 44 -3.63 9.59 5.47
C ASN A 44 -4.30 9.32 4.11
N CYS A 45 -3.74 8.42 3.30
CA CYS A 45 -4.31 7.98 2.03
C CYS A 45 -4.42 6.46 1.93
N THR A 46 -5.31 6.01 1.04
CA THR A 46 -5.44 4.61 0.60
C THR A 46 -5.38 4.51 -0.91
N VAL A 47 -4.96 3.34 -1.40
CA VAL A 47 -4.88 3.01 -2.83
C VAL A 47 -6.01 2.08 -3.19
N ILE A 48 -6.77 2.44 -4.23
CA ILE A 48 -7.86 1.60 -4.74
C ILE A 48 -7.66 1.35 -6.24
N LEU A 49 -7.74 0.07 -6.63
CA LEU A 49 -7.89 -0.29 -8.03
C LEU A 49 -9.36 -0.20 -8.41
N ASN A 50 -9.72 0.85 -9.16
CA ASN A 50 -11.03 0.94 -9.76
C ASN A 50 -11.05 0.15 -11.06
N HIS A 51 -11.82 -0.93 -11.10
CA HIS A 51 -11.93 -1.78 -12.28
C HIS A 51 -12.68 -1.12 -13.44
N GLY A 52 -13.42 -0.04 -13.20
CA GLY A 52 -14.31 0.59 -14.17
C GLY A 52 -15.48 -0.33 -14.57
N ASP A 53 -16.42 0.21 -15.36
CA ASP A 53 -17.43 -0.60 -16.03
C ASP A 53 -16.91 -0.98 -17.43
N GLN A 54 -16.53 -2.24 -17.57
CA GLN A 54 -16.00 -2.77 -18.83
C GLN A 54 -17.08 -2.95 -19.91
N SER A 55 -18.36 -2.76 -19.57
CA SER A 55 -19.49 -2.81 -20.50
C SER A 55 -19.96 -1.43 -20.97
N ALA A 56 -19.47 -0.36 -20.35
CA ALA A 56 -19.84 1.00 -20.72
C ALA A 56 -19.32 1.35 -22.11
N LEU A 57 -20.21 1.89 -22.94
CA LEU A 57 -19.90 2.37 -24.30
C LEU A 57 -19.27 3.77 -24.29
N ASP A 58 -19.32 4.48 -23.16
CA ASP A 58 -18.70 5.78 -22.99
C ASP A 58 -17.36 5.69 -22.25
N ALA A 59 -16.47 6.64 -22.56
CA ALA A 59 -15.18 6.79 -21.89
C ALA A 59 -15.28 7.76 -20.69
N SER A 60 -16.43 7.79 -19.99
CA SER A 60 -16.56 8.63 -18.80
C SER A 60 -15.54 8.23 -17.74
N PHE A 61 -15.14 9.19 -16.89
CA PHE A 61 -14.07 8.97 -15.91
C PHE A 61 -14.31 7.72 -15.07
N HIS A 62 -15.56 7.47 -14.66
CA HIS A 62 -15.93 6.33 -13.83
C HIS A 62 -15.89 4.98 -14.56
N SER A 63 -16.06 4.96 -15.89
CA SER A 63 -16.04 3.74 -16.71
C SER A 63 -14.62 3.18 -16.93
N SER A 64 -13.58 4.01 -16.79
CA SER A 64 -12.19 3.61 -17.05
C SER A 64 -11.53 2.86 -15.89
N ARG A 65 -10.77 1.79 -16.20
CA ARG A 65 -9.91 1.13 -15.21
C ARG A 65 -8.75 2.05 -14.83
N ARG A 66 -8.55 2.29 -13.53
CA ARG A 66 -7.50 3.19 -13.02
C ARG A 66 -7.13 2.87 -11.57
N ILE A 67 -5.93 3.30 -11.18
CA ILE A 67 -5.54 3.36 -9.78
C ILE A 67 -5.94 4.72 -9.21
N GLU A 68 -6.40 4.74 -7.97
CA GLU A 68 -6.82 5.96 -7.28
C GLU A 68 -6.13 6.06 -5.93
N LEU A 69 -5.59 7.23 -5.64
CA LEU A 69 -5.16 7.61 -4.30
C LEU A 69 -6.29 8.42 -3.67
N ARG A 70 -6.82 7.96 -2.54
CA ARG A 70 -7.98 8.56 -1.86
C ARG A 70 -7.60 8.93 -0.44
N ALA A 71 -7.95 10.14 -0.03
CA ALA A 71 -7.75 10.59 1.34
C ALA A 71 -8.65 9.81 2.31
N LEU A 72 -8.10 9.41 3.45
CA LEU A 72 -8.80 8.78 4.57
C LEU A 72 -9.28 9.81 5.59
N GLU A 73 -8.68 11.00 5.57
CA GLU A 73 -8.93 12.10 6.50
C GLU A 73 -8.69 13.45 5.79
N PRO A 74 -9.13 14.58 6.37
CA PRO A 74 -8.77 15.90 5.84
C PRO A 74 -7.25 16.12 5.85
N ILE A 75 -6.67 16.51 4.71
CA ILE A 75 -5.23 16.71 4.54
C ILE A 75 -4.95 18.20 4.35
N SER A 76 -4.04 18.75 5.15
CA SER A 76 -3.67 20.16 5.07
C SER A 76 -2.70 20.43 3.92
N ALA A 77 -2.71 21.65 3.37
CA ALA A 77 -1.74 22.04 2.34
C ALA A 77 -0.31 21.92 2.89
N GLY A 78 0.56 21.23 2.14
CA GLY A 78 1.95 20.95 2.55
C GLY A 78 2.14 19.72 3.43
N GLN A 79 1.06 19.06 3.87
CA GLN A 79 1.16 17.74 4.52
C GLN A 79 1.54 16.68 3.49
N GLU A 80 2.47 15.79 3.86
CA GLU A 80 2.87 14.67 3.02
C GLU A 80 1.71 13.67 2.84
N LEU A 81 1.56 13.14 1.63
CA LEU A 81 0.64 12.04 1.34
C LEU A 81 1.37 10.72 1.60
N THR A 82 0.76 9.84 2.39
CA THR A 82 1.34 8.54 2.74
C THR A 82 0.34 7.41 2.55
N VAL A 83 0.84 6.20 2.30
CA VAL A 83 0.05 4.95 2.20
C VAL A 83 0.71 3.84 3.00
N SER A 84 -0.02 2.78 3.36
CA SER A 84 0.60 1.62 4.00
C SER A 84 1.12 0.64 2.95
N TYR A 85 2.40 0.27 3.03
CA TYR A 85 3.00 -0.74 2.14
C TYR A 85 2.84 -2.16 2.69
N VAL A 86 2.51 -2.28 3.96
CA VAL A 86 2.35 -3.54 4.71
C VAL A 86 1.00 -3.55 5.42
N ASP A 87 0.56 -4.72 5.86
CA ASP A 87 -0.64 -4.82 6.69
C ASP A 87 -0.42 -4.13 8.05
N PHE A 88 -1.42 -3.37 8.50
CA PHE A 88 -1.42 -2.72 9.80
C PHE A 88 -1.77 -3.70 10.94
N LEU A 89 -2.38 -4.85 10.63
CA LEU A 89 -2.74 -5.91 11.58
C LEU A 89 -1.53 -6.77 11.99
N SER A 90 -0.42 -6.12 12.29
CA SER A 90 0.83 -6.75 12.73
C SER A 90 1.51 -5.84 13.75
N VAL A 91 2.28 -6.42 14.67
CA VAL A 91 3.07 -5.64 15.64
C VAL A 91 4.16 -4.84 14.94
N SER A 92 4.59 -3.73 15.54
CA SER A 92 5.58 -2.81 14.96
C SER A 92 6.86 -3.51 14.53
N THR A 93 7.35 -4.47 15.29
CA THR A 93 8.56 -5.26 14.99
C THR A 93 8.41 -6.07 13.70
N ASP A 94 7.24 -6.68 13.48
CA ASP A 94 6.93 -7.44 12.27
C ASP A 94 6.81 -6.50 11.05
N ARG A 95 6.14 -5.35 11.22
CA ARG A 95 6.05 -4.32 10.15
C ARG A 95 7.43 -3.80 9.76
N GLN A 96 8.29 -3.46 10.74
CA GLN A 96 9.65 -2.99 10.51
C GLN A 96 10.49 -4.02 9.76
N ARG A 97 10.42 -5.30 10.17
CA ARG A 97 11.13 -6.38 9.50
C ARG A 97 10.70 -6.50 8.03
N LEU A 98 9.40 -6.45 7.74
CA LEU A 98 8.90 -6.55 6.37
C LEU A 98 9.34 -5.35 5.51
N LEU A 99 9.24 -4.14 6.06
CA LEU A 99 9.67 -2.92 5.36
C LEU A 99 11.17 -2.94 5.07
N GLN A 100 12.00 -3.36 6.02
CA GLN A 100 13.44 -3.47 5.82
C GLN A 100 13.80 -4.54 4.78
N GLN A 101 13.09 -5.68 4.79
CA GLN A 101 13.33 -6.78 3.85
C GLN A 101 12.91 -6.45 2.40
N GLN A 102 11.80 -5.74 2.22
CA GLN A 102 11.22 -5.49 0.90
C GLN A 102 11.59 -4.12 0.33
N TYR A 103 11.65 -3.08 1.17
CA TYR A 103 11.81 -1.69 0.77
C TYR A 103 13.07 -1.03 1.34
N TYR A 104 13.87 -1.76 2.12
CA TYR A 104 15.22 -1.37 2.55
C TYR A 104 15.28 -0.06 3.38
N PHE A 105 14.26 0.21 4.20
CA PHE A 105 14.24 1.34 5.11
C PHE A 105 13.63 0.99 6.49
N ASP A 106 14.05 1.74 7.51
CA ASP A 106 13.46 1.71 8.85
C ASP A 106 12.32 2.74 8.95
N CYS A 107 11.11 2.28 9.26
CA CYS A 107 9.96 3.17 9.45
C CYS A 107 10.12 3.99 10.74
N LYS A 108 9.81 5.29 10.68
CA LYS A 108 9.90 6.20 11.83
C LYS A 108 8.56 6.86 12.17
N CYS A 109 7.46 6.31 11.68
CA CYS A 109 6.13 6.79 12.03
C CYS A 109 5.86 6.62 13.53
N GLU A 110 4.90 7.38 14.05
CA GLU A 110 4.50 7.35 15.46
C GLU A 110 4.15 5.93 15.93
N HIS A 111 3.46 5.15 15.10
CA HIS A 111 3.05 3.78 15.41
C HIS A 111 4.21 2.79 15.55
N CYS A 112 5.31 3.04 14.85
CA CYS A 112 6.50 2.21 14.95
C CYS A 112 7.43 2.67 16.07
N VAL A 113 7.55 3.97 16.30
CA VAL A 113 8.41 4.52 17.37
C VAL A 113 7.84 4.22 18.76
N ASN A 114 6.52 4.35 18.92
CA ASN A 114 5.86 4.19 20.22
C ASN A 114 5.28 2.78 20.44
N GLY A 115 5.33 1.89 19.43
CA GLY A 115 4.65 0.59 19.49
C GLY A 115 3.13 0.70 19.60
N THR A 116 2.55 1.78 19.07
CA THR A 116 1.12 2.08 19.21
C THR A 116 0.27 0.95 18.63
N LYS A 117 -0.60 0.36 19.47
CA LYS A 117 -1.47 -0.80 19.20
C LYS A 117 -0.79 -2.18 19.15
N ASP A 118 0.49 -2.30 19.50
CA ASP A 118 1.16 -3.61 19.47
C ASP A 118 0.55 -4.63 20.44
N GLU A 119 0.12 -4.19 21.63
CA GLU A 119 -0.58 -5.03 22.60
C GLU A 119 -1.88 -5.61 22.00
N LEU A 120 -2.63 -4.79 21.27
CA LEU A 120 -3.86 -5.21 20.60
C LEU A 120 -3.56 -6.22 19.47
N MET A 121 -2.52 -5.97 18.67
CA MET A 121 -2.16 -6.85 17.55
C MET A 121 -1.59 -8.20 18.01
N THR A 122 -0.97 -8.24 19.19
CA THR A 122 -0.49 -9.49 19.79
C THR A 122 -1.65 -10.41 20.15
N ALA A 123 -2.79 -9.86 20.56
CA ALA A 123 -4.01 -10.63 20.87
C ALA A 123 -4.71 -11.21 19.63
N VAL A 124 -4.38 -10.72 18.43
CA VAL A 124 -4.93 -11.21 17.15
C VAL A 124 -4.11 -12.36 16.58
N LYS A 125 -2.89 -12.61 17.07
CA LYS A 125 -2.10 -13.78 16.61
C LYS A 125 -2.90 -15.05 16.93
N PRO A 126 -3.26 -15.87 15.93
CA PRO A 126 -3.86 -17.17 16.20
C PRO A 126 -2.89 -17.95 17.07
N THR A 127 -3.42 -18.58 18.12
CA THR A 127 -2.69 -19.62 18.84
C THR A 127 -2.21 -20.63 17.81
N GLU A 128 -0.90 -20.82 17.70
CA GLU A 128 -0.32 -21.90 16.92
C GLU A 128 -0.81 -23.22 17.55
N ASP A 129 -1.77 -23.88 16.90
CA ASP A 129 -2.09 -25.31 17.07
C ASP A 129 -1.32 -26.13 16.01
#